data_AF-A0A0J1IA86-F1
#
_entry.id   AF-A0A0J1IA86-F1
#
_cell.length_a   1.000
_cell.length_b   1.000
_cell.length_c   1.000
_cell.angle_alpha   90.00
_cell.angle_beta   90.00
_cell.angle_gamma   90.00
#
_symmetry.space_group_name_H-M   'P 1'
#
loop_
_entity.id
_entity.type
_entity.pdbx_description
1 polymer ?
#
loop_
_entity_poly.entity_id
_entity_poly.type
_entity_poly.pdbx_seq_one_letter_code
_entity_poly.pdbx_strand_id
1 'polypeptide(L)'
;MEKCKTRGAIKEELLSIHEIEDPTDKAITLMLYLMRRQMFLDGNKRTAMLSGNQVMISSGCGILSVPIEQQREFTTMLVQFYESNDMEPLKNFVYDHCIDGIVFEPGPVSDGLS
;
A
#
# COMPACT_ATOMS: atom_id res chain seq x y z
N MET A 1 -1.07 -17.67 19.91
CA MET A 1 -1.37 -18.61 18.82
C MET A 1 -2.34 -17.91 17.87
N GLU A 2 -1.81 -17.18 16.88
CA GLU A 2 -2.65 -16.46 15.93
C GLU A 2 -3.26 -17.47 14.96
N LYS A 3 -4.59 -17.48 14.88
CA LYS A 3 -5.35 -18.47 14.13
C LYS A 3 -5.00 -18.34 12.65
N CYS A 4 -4.45 -19.40 12.07
CA CYS A 4 -4.38 -19.60 10.62
C CYS A 4 -5.82 -19.56 10.08
N LYS A 5 -6.29 -18.38 9.67
CA LYS A 5 -7.58 -18.22 8.99
C LYS A 5 -7.49 -19.02 7.68
N THR A 6 -8.39 -19.99 7.56
CA THR A 6 -8.54 -20.92 6.43
C THR A 6 -8.54 -20.17 5.09
N ARG A 7 -8.02 -20.78 4.02
CA ARG A 7 -7.96 -20.22 2.64
C ARG A 7 -9.24 -19.51 2.17
N GLY A 8 -10.42 -19.93 2.66
CA GLY A 8 -11.71 -19.29 2.35
C GLY A 8 -11.81 -17.85 2.86
N ALA A 9 -11.44 -17.59 4.11
CA ALA A 9 -11.52 -16.26 4.71
C ALA A 9 -10.56 -15.24 4.04
N ILE A 10 -9.44 -15.72 3.48
CA ILE A 10 -8.52 -14.87 2.72
C ILE A 10 -9.20 -14.32 1.46
N LYS A 11 -9.99 -15.16 0.78
CA LYS A 11 -10.63 -14.79 -0.49
C LYS A 11 -11.73 -13.74 -0.27
N GLU A 12 -12.54 -13.91 0.76
CA GLU A 12 -13.61 -12.95 1.09
C GLU A 12 -13.05 -11.57 1.44
N GLU A 13 -12.02 -11.52 2.29
CA GLU A 13 -11.38 -10.27 2.68
C GLU A 13 -10.68 -9.60 1.47
N LEU A 14 -10.06 -10.38 0.58
CA LEU A 14 -9.50 -9.84 -0.66
C LEU A 14 -10.56 -9.27 -1.61
N LEU A 15 -11.72 -9.93 -1.71
CA LEU A 15 -12.85 -9.44 -2.51
C LEU A 15 -13.36 -8.09 -1.96
N SER A 16 -13.50 -7.96 -0.64
CA SER A 16 -13.90 -6.68 -0.04
C SER A 16 -12.91 -5.54 -0.31
N ILE A 17 -11.61 -5.82 -0.36
CA ILE A 17 -10.60 -4.82 -0.71
C ILE A 17 -10.73 -4.43 -2.18
N HIS A 18 -11.08 -5.38 -3.06
CA HIS A 18 -11.25 -5.11 -4.48
C HIS A 18 -12.47 -4.22 -4.78
N GLU A 19 -13.48 -4.20 -3.90
CA GLU A 19 -14.67 -3.35 -4.02
C GLU A 19 -14.44 -1.88 -3.66
N ILE A 20 -13.30 -1.52 -3.05
CA ILE A 20 -12.96 -0.12 -2.72
C ILE A 20 -12.94 0.72 -4.01
N GLU A 21 -13.62 1.86 -4.02
CA GLU A 21 -13.73 2.70 -5.23
C GLU A 21 -12.45 3.51 -5.49
N ASP A 22 -11.84 4.05 -4.42
CA ASP A 22 -10.60 4.80 -4.53
C ASP A 22 -9.39 3.85 -4.75
N PRO A 23 -8.67 3.98 -5.88
CA PRO A 23 -7.55 3.10 -6.21
C PRO A 23 -6.38 3.23 -5.24
N THR A 24 -6.19 4.39 -4.62
CA THR A 24 -5.11 4.65 -3.67
C THR A 24 -5.41 3.99 -2.34
N ASP A 25 -6.60 4.21 -1.79
CA ASP A 25 -7.07 3.57 -0.57
C ASP A 25 -7.11 2.04 -0.73
N LYS A 26 -7.52 1.56 -1.91
CA LYS A 26 -7.45 0.12 -2.27
C LYS A 26 -6.03 -0.42 -2.18
N ALA A 27 -5.06 0.26 -2.78
CA ALA A 27 -3.67 -0.18 -2.78
C ALA A 27 -3.07 -0.20 -1.38
N ILE A 28 -3.32 0.84 -0.59
CA ILE A 28 -2.83 0.95 0.80
C ILE A 28 -3.48 -0.13 1.65
N THR A 29 -4.80 -0.30 1.58
CA THR A 29 -5.53 -1.32 2.33
C THR A 29 -5.05 -2.72 1.98
N LEU A 30 -4.83 -3.01 0.70
CA LEU A 30 -4.26 -4.28 0.23
C LEU A 30 -2.86 -4.52 0.82
N MET A 31 -1.99 -3.51 0.77
CA MET A 31 -0.64 -3.59 1.31
C MET A 31 -0.66 -3.88 2.82
N LEU A 32 -1.43 -3.12 3.59
CA LEU A 32 -1.54 -3.27 5.05
C LEU A 32 -2.13 -4.63 5.44
N TYR A 33 -3.13 -5.09 4.70
CA TYR A 33 -3.72 -6.41 4.87
C TYR A 33 -2.69 -7.52 4.66
N LEU A 34 -1.88 -7.45 3.59
CA LEU A 34 -0.83 -8.42 3.31
C LEU A 34 0.29 -8.39 4.35
N MET A 35 0.68 -7.20 4.83
CA MET A 35 1.67 -7.05 5.89
C MET A 35 1.20 -7.66 7.21
N ARG A 36 -0.07 -7.44 7.57
CA ARG A 36 -0.68 -8.00 8.79
C ARG A 36 -0.70 -9.52 8.76
N ARG A 37 -1.03 -10.10 7.61
CA ARG A 37 -1.21 -11.55 7.49
C ARG A 37 0.10 -12.32 7.48
N GLN A 38 1.25 -11.65 7.28
CA GLN A 38 2.57 -12.27 7.19
C GLN A 38 2.54 -13.59 6.40
N MET A 39 1.91 -13.58 5.21
CA MET A 39 1.62 -14.81 4.46
C MET A 39 2.86 -15.57 3.97
N PHE A 40 4.06 -14.97 4.08
CA PHE A 40 5.33 -15.53 3.68
C PHE A 40 6.27 -15.71 4.87
N LEU A 41 7.11 -16.76 4.80
CA LEU A 41 8.07 -17.13 5.85
C LEU A 41 9.21 -16.10 6.00
N ASP A 42 9.54 -15.38 4.92
CA ASP A 42 10.45 -14.24 4.91
C ASP A 42 10.11 -13.34 3.69
N GLY A 43 10.36 -12.02 3.78
CA GLY A 43 10.13 -11.09 2.65
C GLY A 43 8.71 -10.52 2.50
N ASN A 44 7.83 -10.66 3.50
CA ASN A 44 6.46 -10.13 3.50
C ASN A 44 6.34 -8.66 3.06
N LYS A 45 7.27 -7.81 3.51
CA LYS A 45 7.28 -6.38 3.16
C LYS A 45 7.44 -6.17 1.65
N ARG A 46 8.31 -6.94 0.97
CA ARG A 46 8.53 -6.80 -0.48
C ARG A 46 7.31 -7.23 -1.27
N THR A 47 6.66 -8.34 -0.90
CA THR A 47 5.45 -8.80 -1.59
C THR A 47 4.25 -7.88 -1.36
N ALA A 48 4.08 -7.36 -0.14
CA ALA A 48 3.02 -6.40 0.17
C ALA A 48 3.20 -5.09 -0.61
N MET A 49 4.43 -4.55 -0.63
CA MET A 49 4.78 -3.36 -1.41
C MET A 49 4.56 -3.57 -2.91
N LEU A 50 4.99 -4.73 -3.46
CA LEU A 50 4.78 -5.04 -4.87
C LEU A 50 3.30 -5.12 -5.23
N SER A 51 2.48 -5.70 -4.36
CA SER A 51 1.03 -5.83 -4.59
C SER A 51 0.33 -4.48 -4.55
N GLY A 52 0.68 -3.61 -3.59
CA GLY A 52 0.18 -2.23 -3.54
C GLY A 52 0.61 -1.43 -4.78
N ASN A 53 1.90 -1.52 -5.14
CA ASN A 53 2.44 -0.85 -6.32
C ASN A 53 1.78 -1.29 -7.62
N GLN A 54 1.47 -2.57 -7.76
CA GLN A 54 0.75 -3.07 -8.93
C GLN A 54 -0.61 -2.37 -9.10
N VAL A 55 -1.37 -2.19 -8.01
CA VAL A 55 -2.68 -1.50 -8.04
C VAL A 55 -2.50 -0.01 -8.36
N MET A 56 -1.53 0.66 -7.73
CA MET A 56 -1.25 2.08 -7.97
C MET A 56 -0.81 2.35 -9.41
N ILE A 57 0.12 1.55 -9.94
CA ILE A 57 0.62 1.68 -11.32
C ILE A 57 -0.49 1.37 -12.31
N SER A 58 -1.29 0.31 -12.07
CA SER A 58 -2.43 -0.04 -12.93
C SER A 58 -3.50 1.05 -12.98
N SER A 59 -3.60 1.88 -11.93
CA SER A 59 -4.58 2.96 -11.83
C SER A 59 -3.99 4.32 -12.22
N GLY A 60 -2.67 4.41 -12.46
CA GLY A 60 -1.97 5.66 -12.76
C GLY A 60 -1.78 6.59 -11.55
N CYS A 61 -1.93 6.09 -10.32
CA CYS A 61 -1.90 6.90 -9.09
C CYS A 61 -0.48 7.10 -8.52
N GLY A 62 0.55 6.54 -9.15
CA GLY A 62 1.94 6.65 -8.72
C GLY A 62 2.54 5.33 -8.22
N ILE A 63 3.52 5.42 -7.33
CA ILE A 63 4.16 4.28 -6.67
C ILE A 63 4.10 4.47 -5.15
N LEU A 64 3.89 3.38 -4.41
CA LEU A 64 4.12 3.34 -2.96
C LEU A 64 5.58 3.01 -2.70
N SER A 65 6.23 3.87 -1.91
CA SER A 65 7.61 3.70 -1.46
C SER A 65 7.74 4.24 -0.05
N VAL A 66 8.19 3.42 0.89
CA VAL A 66 8.41 3.86 2.27
C VAL A 66 9.86 4.32 2.40
N PRO A 67 10.14 5.63 2.53
CA PRO A 67 11.50 6.12 2.66
C PRO A 67 12.14 5.62 3.95
N ILE A 68 13.47 5.46 3.94
CA ILE A 68 14.24 4.88 5.06
C ILE A 68 14.01 5.65 6.36
N GLU A 69 13.88 6.97 6.26
CA GLU A 69 13.63 7.88 7.39
C GLU A 69 12.30 7.56 8.09
N GLN A 70 11.26 7.23 7.30
CA GLN A 70 9.92 6.92 7.79
C GLN A 70 9.74 5.45 8.18
N GLN A 71 10.71 4.55 7.90
CA GLN A 71 10.57 3.12 8.22
C GLN A 71 10.40 2.86 9.72
N ARG A 72 11.06 3.65 10.59
CA ARG A 72 10.93 3.50 12.04
C ARG A 72 9.52 3.85 12.48
N GLU A 73 9.03 5.00 12.05
CA GLU A 73 7.68 5.49 12.40
C GLU A 73 6.60 4.56 11.83
N PHE A 74 6.74 4.15 10.57
CA PHE A 74 5.86 3.16 9.95
C PHE A 74 5.83 1.83 10.73
N THR A 75 6.97 1.36 11.22
CA THR A 75 7.02 0.13 12.03
C THR A 75 6.34 0.32 13.39
N THR A 76 6.52 1.47 14.04
CA THR A 76 5.83 1.81 15.29
C THR A 76 4.32 1.87 15.09
N MET A 77 3.85 2.54 14.03
CA MET A 77 2.42 2.61 13.70
C MET A 77 1.85 1.24 13.31
N LEU A 78 2.63 0.39 12.64
CA LEU A 78 2.25 -1.00 12.40
C LEU A 78 2.03 -1.76 13.71
N VAL A 79 2.94 -1.62 14.70
CA VAL A 79 2.77 -2.25 16.02
C VAL A 79 1.48 -1.76 16.68
N GLN A 80 1.22 -0.45 16.66
CA GLN A 80 -0.02 0.12 17.17
C GLN A 80 -1.26 -0.39 16.43
N PHE A 81 -1.17 -0.61 15.11
CA PHE A 81 -2.24 -1.20 14.31
C PHE A 81 -2.54 -2.65 14.72
N TYR A 82 -1.51 -3.44 15.07
CA TYR A 82 -1.73 -4.80 15.58
C TYR A 82 -2.44 -4.79 16.94
N GLU A 83 -2.18 -3.80 17.79
CA GLU A 83 -2.77 -3.69 19.14
C GLU A 83 -4.18 -3.07 19.12
N SER A 84 -4.38 -2.00 18.37
CA SER A 84 -5.63 -1.22 18.30
C SER A 84 -6.63 -1.76 17.29
N ASN A 85 -6.17 -2.55 16.31
CA ASN A 85 -6.93 -2.98 15.14
C ASN A 85 -7.45 -1.82 14.26
N ASP A 86 -6.96 -0.59 14.48
CA ASP A 86 -7.37 0.60 13.74
C ASP A 86 -6.39 0.92 12.61
N MET A 87 -6.88 0.82 11.36
CA MET A 87 -6.06 1.00 10.17
C MET A 87 -5.99 2.48 9.74
N GLU A 88 -6.91 3.33 10.20
CA GLU A 88 -7.02 4.73 9.75
C GLU A 88 -5.72 5.55 9.93
N PRO A 89 -5.04 5.53 11.10
CA PRO A 89 -3.83 6.33 11.29
C PRO A 89 -2.70 5.92 10.35
N LEU A 90 -2.57 4.61 10.13
CA LEU A 90 -1.54 4.04 9.28
C LEU A 90 -1.83 4.31 7.80
N LYS A 91 -3.10 4.29 7.39
CA LYS A 91 -3.49 4.68 6.03
C LYS A 91 -3.14 6.13 5.75
N ASN A 92 -3.51 7.04 6.65
CA ASN A 92 -3.20 8.47 6.50
C ASN A 92 -1.70 8.72 6.42
N PHE A 93 -0.90 8.04 7.27
CA PHE A 93 0.55 8.14 7.20
C PHE A 93 1.12 7.68 5.86
N VAL A 94 0.62 6.56 5.31
CA VAL A 94 1.07 6.06 4.00
C VAL A 94 0.66 7.03 2.89
N TYR A 95 -0.53 7.60 2.98
CA TYR A 95 -1.03 8.58 2.01
C TYR A 95 -0.16 9.84 1.98
N ASP A 96 0.20 10.36 3.15
CA ASP A 96 0.93 11.62 3.29
C ASP A 96 2.44 11.49 3.02
N HIS A 97 3.05 10.34 3.34
CA HIS A 97 4.51 10.20 3.38
C HIS A 97 5.09 9.11 2.48
N CYS A 98 4.28 8.21 1.93
CA CYS A 98 4.76 7.02 1.22
C CYS A 98 4.25 6.90 -0.22
N ILE A 99 3.53 7.89 -0.74
CA ILE A 99 3.11 7.95 -2.14
C ILE A 99 4.07 8.88 -2.89
N ASP A 100 4.86 8.29 -3.78
CA ASP A 100 5.62 9.04 -4.77
C ASP A 100 4.79 9.12 -6.05
N GLY A 101 4.26 10.31 -6.32
CA GLY A 101 3.53 10.60 -7.56
C GLY A 101 4.48 10.64 -8.75
N ILE A 102 4.02 10.15 -9.91
CA ILE A 102 4.70 10.43 -11.18
C ILE A 102 4.30 11.86 -11.54
N VAL A 103 5.17 12.84 -11.28
CA VAL A 103 5.03 14.15 -11.92
C VAL A 103 5.29 13.89 -13.40
N PHE A 104 4.23 13.79 -14.19
CA PHE A 104 4.36 13.85 -15.64
C PHE A 104 4.75 15.29 -15.95
N GLU A 105 6.05 15.59 -15.94
CA GLU A 105 6.52 16.81 -16.57
C GLU A 105 6.04 16.74 -18.02
N PRO A 106 5.18 17.67 -18.49
CA PRO A 106 4.95 17.77 -19.91
C PRO A 106 6.34 17.98 -20.52
N GLY A 107 6.82 16.98 -21.27
CA GLY A 107 8.10 17.08 -21.96
C GLY A 107 8.14 18.41 -22.72
N PRO A 108 9.32 19.03 -22.88
CA PRO A 108 9.42 20.37 -23.44
C PRO A 108 8.61 20.41 -24.73
N VAL A 109 7.54 21.20 -24.73
CA VAL A 109 6.84 21.58 -25.95
C VAL A 109 7.90 22.22 -26.80
N SER A 110 8.39 21.46 -27.79
CA SER A 110 9.11 22.03 -28.90
C SER A 110 8.05 22.85 -29.65
N ASP A 111 7.78 24.06 -29.16
CA ASP A 111 7.14 25.09 -29.93
C ASP A 111 8.03 25.25 -31.15
N GLY A 112 7.55 24.74 -32.29
CA GLY A 112 8.18 24.89 -33.57
C GLY A 112 8.32 26.38 -33.86
N LEU A 113 9.48 26.92 -33.52
CA LEU A 113 9.90 28.23 -33.97
C LEU A 113 10.71 28.04 -35.26
N SER A 114 10.21 28.73 -36.28
CA SER A 114 10.71 28.93 -37.66
C SER A 114 10.69 27.74 -38.61
#